data_AF-D6AEC4-F1
#
_entry.id   AF-D6AEC4-F1
#
_cell.length_a   1.000
_cell.length_b   1.000
_cell.length_c   1.000
_cell.angle_alpha   90.00
_cell.angle_beta   90.00
_cell.angle_gamma   90.00
#
_symmetry.space_group_name_H-M   'P 1'
#
loop_
_entity.id
_entity.type
_entity.pdbx_description
1 polymer ?
#
loop_
_entity_poly.entity_id
_entity_poly.type
_entity_poly.pdbx_seq_one_letter_code
_entity_poly.pdbx_strand_id
1 'polypeptide(L)'
;MITTHGGRRRARPPSSVAAMDEPQPPPYRGGPPWLSGARSRTAAGLPWVSTAVLLVFVMVGTGFAEEGQGRRPLDLAARLLLFVAVGVLLLRRRRPVVAVATTCAATLVYLAAGYPYGPVFVAVAVGCFSAIVTGHRKAAWWSLGGLWAGHVLVSHWLYRWLPPDGDRAAPWTQQGFITAWVVAVVAAAELLRVRREQWAAARAEREAAERRRADEERLRMARELHDVLAHSISVINVQAGVGLALLDSDPEQARTALTTIKGASKEALDEVRQVLANLRTPGDAPTSPAPGLDRLPELVEQAAAARTHRHRRERGRPGRPPARRRTRRLPHRSWKP
;
A
#
# COMPACT_ATOMS: atom_id res chain seq x y z
N MET A 1 -35.98 -66.79 -3.18
CA MET A 1 -35.85 -65.33 -3.40
C MET A 1 -34.39 -64.98 -3.10
N ILE A 2 -33.42 -65.14 -3.99
CA ILE A 2 -33.06 -64.31 -5.17
C ILE A 2 -33.30 -62.81 -4.95
N THR A 3 -32.27 -62.11 -4.49
CA THR A 3 -31.97 -60.72 -4.90
C THR A 3 -30.45 -60.53 -4.94
N THR A 4 -29.96 -60.32 -6.14
CA THR A 4 -28.58 -60.00 -6.51
C THR A 4 -28.30 -58.51 -6.29
N HIS A 5 -27.21 -58.18 -5.62
CA HIS A 5 -26.64 -56.83 -5.67
C HIS A 5 -25.14 -56.88 -6.02
N GLY A 6 -24.88 -56.68 -7.32
CA GLY A 6 -23.55 -56.40 -7.85
C GLY A 6 -23.17 -54.96 -7.57
N GLY A 7 -22.17 -54.76 -6.70
CA GLY A 7 -21.53 -53.48 -6.44
C GLY A 7 -20.05 -53.55 -6.84
N ARG A 8 -19.72 -52.89 -7.94
CA ARG A 8 -18.40 -52.83 -8.60
C ARG A 8 -17.28 -52.42 -7.61
N ARG A 9 -16.29 -53.30 -7.42
CA ARG A 9 -15.00 -52.96 -6.81
C ARG A 9 -14.23 -52.07 -7.79
N ARG A 10 -14.03 -50.79 -7.46
CA ARG A 10 -13.09 -49.90 -8.18
C ARG A 10 -11.66 -50.29 -7.80
N ALA A 11 -10.90 -50.75 -8.78
CA ALA A 11 -9.46 -50.92 -8.68
C ALA A 11 -8.78 -49.57 -8.43
N ARG A 12 -7.91 -49.51 -7.41
CA ARG A 12 -6.98 -48.38 -7.21
C ARG A 12 -5.78 -48.58 -8.16
N PRO A 13 -5.37 -47.58 -8.94
CA PRO A 13 -4.09 -47.64 -9.63
C PRO A 13 -2.93 -47.43 -8.64
N PRO A 14 -1.77 -48.10 -8.83
CA PRO A 14 -0.56 -47.81 -8.08
C PRO A 14 0.15 -46.61 -8.73
N SER A 15 0.20 -45.48 -8.05
CA SER A 15 1.09 -44.37 -8.42
C SER A 15 2.12 -44.18 -7.32
N SER A 16 3.21 -44.93 -7.44
CA SER A 16 4.51 -44.60 -6.86
C SER A 16 5.12 -43.45 -7.66
N VAL A 17 5.01 -42.22 -7.14
CA VAL A 17 6.07 -41.22 -7.29
C VAL A 17 6.12 -40.54 -5.94
N ALA A 18 7.25 -40.69 -5.26
CA ALA A 18 7.58 -39.98 -4.04
C ALA A 18 7.41 -38.48 -4.30
N ALA A 19 6.35 -37.89 -3.75
CA ALA A 19 6.27 -36.46 -3.57
C ALA A 19 7.37 -36.11 -2.56
N MET A 20 8.48 -35.58 -3.07
CA MET A 20 9.46 -34.90 -2.23
C MET A 20 8.70 -33.82 -1.47
N ASP A 21 8.77 -33.93 -0.15
CA ASP A 21 8.22 -32.99 0.81
C ASP A 21 9.05 -31.70 0.70
N GLU A 22 8.76 -30.87 -0.32
CA GLU A 22 9.29 -29.51 -0.38
C GLU A 22 8.69 -28.70 0.77
N PRO A 23 9.51 -28.16 1.69
CA PRO A 23 8.98 -27.33 2.76
C PRO A 23 8.40 -26.05 2.15
N GLN A 24 7.07 -25.91 2.21
CA GLN A 24 6.41 -24.67 1.82
C GLN A 24 6.95 -23.52 2.68
N PRO A 25 7.49 -22.44 2.08
CA PRO A 25 7.88 -21.28 2.86
C PRO A 25 6.64 -20.62 3.50
N PRO A 26 6.74 -20.11 4.74
CA PRO A 26 5.60 -19.52 5.43
C PRO A 26 5.05 -18.32 4.63
N PRO A 27 3.74 -18.04 4.71
CA PRO A 27 3.15 -16.91 4.01
C PRO A 27 3.78 -15.61 4.53
N TYR A 28 4.45 -14.89 3.62
CA TYR A 28 5.14 -13.63 3.88
C TYR A 28 4.16 -12.56 4.39
N ARG A 29 3.98 -12.48 5.72
CA ARG A 29 3.30 -11.38 6.42
C ARG A 29 4.34 -10.33 6.84
N GLY A 30 4.86 -9.58 5.88
CA GLY A 30 5.89 -8.57 6.14
C GLY A 30 5.83 -7.41 5.17
N GLY A 31 4.78 -6.57 5.25
CA GLY A 31 4.82 -5.25 4.62
C GLY A 31 5.86 -4.35 5.33
N PRO A 32 6.48 -3.37 4.64
CA PRO A 32 7.48 -2.50 5.25
C PRO A 32 6.91 -1.72 6.46
N PRO A 33 7.61 -1.67 7.60
CA PRO A 33 7.09 -1.09 8.85
C PRO A 33 6.79 0.42 8.77
N TRP A 34 7.32 1.12 7.77
CA TRP A 34 7.10 2.55 7.56
C TRP A 34 5.77 2.88 6.87
N LEU A 35 5.13 1.91 6.19
CA LEU A 35 3.82 2.10 5.54
C LEU A 35 2.62 1.90 6.50
N SER A 36 2.85 1.30 7.66
CA SER A 36 1.83 1.11 8.71
C SER A 36 1.69 2.30 9.67
N GLY A 37 2.68 3.20 9.73
CA GLY A 37 2.72 4.28 10.73
C GLY A 37 1.93 5.55 10.37
N ALA A 38 1.73 5.84 9.08
CA ALA A 38 1.13 7.11 8.64
C ALA A 38 -0.41 7.12 8.64
N ARG A 39 -1.06 5.95 8.55
CA ARG A 39 -2.54 5.83 8.45
C ARG A 39 -3.28 5.87 9.79
N SER A 40 -2.59 5.70 10.92
CA SER A 40 -3.24 5.61 12.25
C SER A 40 -3.33 6.94 13.00
N ARG A 41 -2.52 7.95 12.65
CA ARG A 41 -2.47 9.23 13.39
C ARG A 41 -3.56 10.24 12.99
N THR A 42 -3.98 10.26 11.73
CA THR A 42 -5.04 11.19 11.26
C THR A 42 -6.45 10.74 11.65
N ALA A 43 -6.68 9.44 11.81
CA ALA A 43 -8.00 8.92 12.18
C ALA A 43 -8.37 9.20 13.66
N ALA A 44 -7.41 9.42 14.55
CA ALA A 44 -7.63 9.55 15.99
C ALA A 44 -8.09 10.96 16.43
N GLY A 45 -7.69 12.02 15.71
CA GLY A 45 -8.03 13.42 16.05
C GLY A 45 -9.35 13.94 15.48
N LEU A 46 -9.87 13.34 14.41
CA LEU A 46 -11.11 13.77 13.73
C LEU A 46 -12.47 13.45 14.40
N PRO A 47 -12.63 12.49 15.35
CA PRO A 47 -13.96 12.17 15.85
C PRO A 47 -14.57 13.31 16.69
N TRP A 48 -13.75 14.10 17.40
CA TRP A 48 -14.23 15.22 18.21
C TRP A 48 -14.77 16.35 17.35
N VAL A 49 -14.05 16.75 16.28
CA VAL A 49 -14.50 17.78 15.34
C VAL A 49 -15.82 17.40 14.66
N SER A 50 -15.94 16.16 14.18
CA SER A 50 -17.20 15.69 13.57
C SER A 50 -18.38 15.68 14.55
N THR A 51 -18.12 15.40 15.84
CA THR A 51 -19.16 15.36 16.87
C THR A 51 -19.54 16.77 17.33
N ALA A 52 -18.57 17.69 17.39
CA ALA A 52 -18.79 19.11 17.67
C ALA A 52 -19.61 19.77 16.56
N VAL A 53 -19.27 19.54 15.29
CA VAL A 53 -20.05 20.03 14.14
C VAL A 53 -21.48 19.48 14.17
N LEU A 54 -21.63 18.18 14.46
CA LEU A 54 -22.95 17.55 14.60
C LEU A 54 -23.75 18.16 15.76
N LEU A 55 -23.11 18.44 16.90
CA LEU A 55 -23.76 19.07 18.05
C LEU A 55 -24.25 20.48 17.70
N VAL A 56 -23.41 21.29 17.05
CA VAL A 56 -23.78 22.63 16.60
C VAL A 56 -24.94 22.57 15.61
N PHE A 57 -24.86 21.68 14.60
CA PHE A 57 -25.93 21.48 13.63
C PHE A 57 -27.24 21.07 14.30
N VAL A 58 -27.17 20.14 15.26
CA VAL A 58 -28.36 19.66 15.97
C VAL A 58 -28.97 20.78 16.81
N MET A 59 -28.14 21.54 17.53
CA MET A 59 -28.63 22.59 18.43
C MET A 59 -29.19 23.79 17.67
N VAL A 60 -28.50 24.25 16.63
CA VAL A 60 -28.96 25.34 15.76
C VAL A 60 -30.22 24.94 14.98
N GLY A 61 -30.21 23.76 14.35
CA GLY A 61 -31.36 23.29 13.57
C GLY A 61 -32.59 23.00 14.41
N THR A 62 -32.43 22.63 15.69
CA THR A 62 -33.56 22.47 16.61
C THR A 62 -34.11 23.82 17.07
N GLY A 63 -33.26 24.83 17.25
CA GLY A 63 -33.70 26.21 17.48
C GLY A 63 -34.55 26.77 16.34
N PHE A 64 -34.14 26.57 15.09
CA PHE A 64 -34.98 26.95 13.93
C PHE A 64 -36.29 26.16 13.85
N ALA A 65 -36.32 24.91 14.32
CA ALA A 65 -37.53 24.09 14.34
C ALA A 65 -38.54 24.54 15.41
N GLU A 66 -38.10 25.23 16.46
CA GLU A 66 -38.94 25.81 17.51
C GLU A 66 -39.94 26.83 16.93
N GLU A 67 -39.47 27.70 16.04
CA GLU A 67 -40.24 28.81 15.46
C GLU A 67 -41.45 28.36 14.63
N GLY A 68 -41.48 27.09 14.18
CA GLY A 68 -42.51 26.58 13.27
C GLY A 68 -43.44 25.49 13.81
N GLN A 69 -43.24 24.99 15.04
CA GLN A 69 -43.89 23.74 15.48
C GLN A 69 -44.92 23.88 16.61
N GLY A 70 -45.09 25.06 17.22
CA GLY A 70 -46.07 25.28 18.29
C GLY A 70 -45.90 24.36 19.50
N ARG A 71 -44.68 23.84 19.70
CA ARG A 71 -44.31 22.87 20.72
C ARG A 71 -43.66 23.54 21.92
N ARG A 72 -43.40 22.75 22.96
CA ARG A 72 -42.74 23.24 24.18
C ARG A 72 -41.40 23.92 23.83
N PRO A 73 -41.12 25.11 24.37
CA PRO A 73 -39.91 25.86 24.04
C PRO A 73 -38.62 25.11 24.46
N LEU A 74 -37.49 25.47 23.85
CA LEU A 74 -36.19 24.84 24.14
C LEU A 74 -35.62 25.28 25.50
N ASP A 75 -36.11 24.62 26.55
CA ASP A 75 -35.62 24.77 27.92
C ASP A 75 -34.23 24.15 28.11
N LEU A 76 -33.58 24.45 29.24
CA LEU A 76 -32.27 23.88 29.62
C LEU A 76 -32.27 22.34 29.57
N ALA A 77 -33.38 21.71 29.94
CA ALA A 77 -33.55 20.26 29.87
C ALA A 77 -33.46 19.70 28.43
N ALA A 78 -34.05 20.38 27.45
CA ALA A 78 -33.97 19.99 26.04
C ALA A 78 -32.52 20.06 25.53
N ARG A 79 -31.80 21.13 25.88
CA ARG A 79 -30.39 21.31 25.50
C ARG A 79 -29.48 20.26 26.12
N LEU A 80 -29.72 19.89 27.38
CA LEU A 80 -29.00 18.81 28.06
C LEU A 80 -29.25 17.45 27.38
N LEU A 81 -30.50 17.13 27.03
CA LEU A 81 -30.84 15.89 26.33
C LEU A 81 -30.17 15.79 24.95
N LEU A 82 -30.17 16.88 24.17
CA LEU A 82 -29.48 16.94 22.88
C LEU A 82 -27.96 16.83 23.04
N PHE A 83 -27.40 17.46 24.07
CA PHE A 83 -25.98 17.34 24.40
C PHE A 83 -25.61 15.90 24.79
N VAL A 84 -26.44 15.20 25.57
CA VAL A 84 -26.22 13.79 25.91
C VAL A 84 -26.33 12.90 24.66
N ALA A 85 -27.35 13.11 23.82
CA ALA A 85 -27.60 12.33 22.61
C ALA A 85 -26.43 12.39 21.63
N VAL A 86 -25.81 13.56 21.47
CA VAL A 86 -24.66 13.77 20.57
C VAL A 86 -23.33 13.50 21.27
N GLY A 87 -23.17 13.94 22.52
CA GLY A 87 -21.93 13.81 23.29
C GLY A 87 -21.54 12.35 23.53
N VAL A 88 -22.50 11.46 23.74
CA VAL A 88 -22.22 10.02 23.90
C VAL A 88 -21.63 9.38 22.63
N LEU A 89 -21.77 10.01 21.45
CA LEU A 89 -21.13 9.56 20.21
C LEU A 89 -19.60 9.69 20.26
N LEU A 90 -19.02 10.42 21.21
CA LEU A 90 -17.58 10.38 21.47
C LEU A 90 -17.12 8.98 21.88
N LEU A 91 -17.98 8.23 22.57
CA LEU A 91 -17.71 6.85 22.95
C LEU A 91 -18.01 5.85 21.83
N ARG A 92 -18.49 6.28 20.65
CA ARG A 92 -18.90 5.38 19.55
C ARG A 92 -17.79 4.44 19.06
N ARG A 93 -16.52 4.82 19.26
CA ARG A 93 -15.35 4.01 18.90
C ARG A 93 -14.92 3.03 19.98
N ARG A 94 -15.23 3.29 21.26
CA ARG A 94 -14.85 2.42 22.38
C ARG A 94 -15.98 1.54 22.86
N ARG A 95 -17.21 2.06 22.87
CA ARG A 95 -18.43 1.37 23.33
C ARG A 95 -19.60 1.70 22.37
N PRO A 96 -19.60 1.14 21.15
CA PRO A 96 -20.61 1.44 20.12
C PRO A 96 -22.04 1.10 20.57
N VAL A 97 -22.21 0.02 21.34
CA VAL A 97 -23.52 -0.40 21.89
C VAL A 97 -24.07 0.62 22.89
N VAL A 98 -23.23 1.10 23.81
CA VAL A 98 -23.64 2.11 24.79
C VAL A 98 -23.98 3.41 24.07
N ALA A 99 -23.16 3.83 23.10
CA ALA A 99 -23.41 5.04 22.34
C ALA A 99 -24.77 5.01 21.62
N VAL A 100 -25.09 3.95 20.87
CA VAL A 100 -26.37 3.86 20.15
C VAL A 100 -27.56 3.76 21.10
N ALA A 101 -27.44 2.97 22.18
CA ALA A 101 -28.52 2.81 23.15
C ALA A 101 -28.82 4.11 23.89
N THR A 102 -27.79 4.81 24.36
CA THR A 102 -27.94 6.10 25.07
C THR A 102 -28.45 7.19 24.13
N THR A 103 -27.96 7.27 22.89
CA THR A 103 -28.48 8.22 21.91
C THR A 103 -29.96 7.96 21.64
N CYS A 104 -30.37 6.70 21.41
CA CYS A 104 -31.77 6.35 21.19
C CYS A 104 -32.64 6.67 22.42
N ALA A 105 -32.19 6.33 23.63
CA ALA A 105 -32.91 6.61 24.86
C ALA A 105 -33.09 8.13 25.10
N ALA A 106 -32.01 8.92 24.93
CA ALA A 106 -32.06 10.37 25.05
C ALA A 106 -33.00 11.00 24.01
N THR A 107 -32.97 10.52 22.76
CA THR A 107 -33.91 10.96 21.72
C THR A 107 -35.35 10.57 22.06
N LEU A 108 -35.61 9.37 22.59
CA LEU A 108 -36.95 8.97 23.00
C LEU A 108 -37.51 9.87 24.09
N VAL A 109 -36.71 10.17 25.13
CA VAL A 109 -37.10 11.07 26.22
C VAL A 109 -37.36 12.49 25.70
N TYR A 110 -36.50 12.98 24.80
CA TYR A 110 -36.67 14.28 24.15
C TYR A 110 -38.00 14.38 23.38
N LEU A 111 -38.34 13.34 22.61
CA LEU A 111 -39.60 13.29 21.87
C LEU A 111 -40.82 13.11 22.78
N ALA A 112 -40.69 12.30 23.83
CA ALA A 112 -41.75 12.06 24.80
C ALA A 112 -42.10 13.30 25.64
N ALA A 113 -41.14 14.20 25.84
CA ALA A 113 -41.34 15.46 26.54
C ALA A 113 -42.04 16.55 25.69
N GLY A 114 -42.39 16.25 24.44
CA GLY A 114 -43.13 17.17 23.56
C GLY A 114 -42.26 18.26 22.90
N TYR A 115 -40.94 18.10 22.89
CA TYR A 115 -40.03 19.07 22.28
C TYR A 115 -40.10 19.04 20.74
N PRO A 116 -39.67 20.13 20.05
CA PRO A 116 -39.71 20.22 18.59
C PRO A 116 -38.95 19.07 17.91
N TYR A 117 -39.52 18.52 16.83
CA TYR A 117 -38.82 17.63 15.93
C TYR A 117 -37.72 18.41 15.19
N GLY A 118 -36.53 18.42 15.76
CA GLY A 118 -35.32 18.94 15.13
C GLY A 118 -34.54 17.86 14.38
N PRO A 119 -33.34 18.19 13.88
CA PRO A 119 -32.37 17.24 13.31
C PRO A 119 -31.80 16.20 14.30
N VAL A 120 -32.45 15.99 15.46
CA VAL A 120 -32.03 15.01 16.49
C VAL A 120 -31.89 13.59 15.93
N PHE A 121 -32.69 13.24 14.91
CA PHE A 121 -32.61 11.95 14.23
C PHE A 121 -31.27 11.71 13.51
N VAL A 122 -30.54 12.77 13.14
CA VAL A 122 -29.19 12.64 12.58
C VAL A 122 -28.22 12.04 13.61
N ALA A 123 -28.39 12.36 14.90
CA ALA A 123 -27.57 11.76 15.95
C ALA A 123 -27.82 10.25 16.06
N VAL A 124 -29.08 9.82 15.97
CA VAL A 124 -29.48 8.40 15.93
C VAL A 124 -28.91 7.71 14.69
N ALA A 125 -29.02 8.34 13.51
CA ALA A 125 -28.44 7.85 12.26
C ALA A 125 -26.94 7.57 12.38
N VAL A 126 -26.20 8.53 12.92
CA VAL A 126 -24.75 8.44 13.13
C VAL A 126 -24.40 7.37 14.17
N GLY A 127 -25.19 7.24 15.24
CA GLY A 127 -25.04 6.18 16.25
C GLY A 127 -25.24 4.78 15.66
N CYS A 128 -26.32 4.58 14.92
CA CYS A 128 -26.63 3.32 14.23
C CYS A 128 -25.55 2.97 13.20
N PHE A 129 -25.14 3.92 12.35
CA PHE A 129 -24.08 3.71 11.38
C PHE A 129 -22.78 3.27 12.06
N SER A 130 -22.39 3.92 13.17
CA SER A 130 -21.20 3.53 13.92
C SER A 130 -21.31 2.13 14.52
N ALA A 131 -22.48 1.75 15.04
CA ALA A 131 -22.72 0.41 15.59
C ALA A 131 -22.69 -0.68 14.51
N ILE A 132 -23.24 -0.40 13.31
CA ILE A 132 -23.22 -1.31 12.16
C ILE A 132 -21.80 -1.52 11.65
N VAL A 133 -21.04 -0.44 11.45
CA VAL A 133 -19.65 -0.49 10.96
C VAL A 133 -18.73 -1.23 11.94
N THR A 134 -19.03 -1.20 13.23
CA THR A 134 -18.27 -1.93 14.28
C THR A 134 -18.78 -3.36 14.51
N GLY A 135 -19.72 -3.87 13.69
CA GLY A 135 -20.20 -5.25 13.74
C GLY A 135 -21.33 -5.52 14.74
N HIS A 136 -21.82 -4.51 15.46
CA HIS A 136 -22.86 -4.65 16.49
C HIS A 136 -24.28 -4.47 15.91
N ARG A 137 -24.58 -5.13 14.79
CA ARG A 137 -25.85 -4.98 14.04
C ARG A 137 -27.08 -5.21 14.91
N LYS A 138 -27.08 -6.26 15.74
CA LYS A 138 -28.24 -6.59 16.59
C LYS A 138 -28.56 -5.45 17.56
N ALA A 139 -27.53 -4.81 18.13
CA ALA A 139 -27.73 -3.68 19.04
C ALA A 139 -28.31 -2.46 18.34
N ALA A 140 -27.87 -2.15 17.10
CA ALA A 140 -28.44 -1.07 16.32
C ALA A 140 -29.92 -1.33 15.99
N TRP A 141 -30.25 -2.55 15.56
CA TRP A 141 -31.62 -2.96 15.23
C TRP A 141 -32.55 -2.96 16.45
N TRP A 142 -32.10 -3.52 17.59
CA TRP A 142 -32.89 -3.49 18.83
C TRP A 142 -33.07 -2.07 19.37
N SER A 143 -32.05 -1.20 19.27
CA SER A 143 -32.15 0.19 19.74
C SER A 143 -33.09 1.01 18.84
N LEU A 144 -33.03 0.82 17.53
CA LEU A 144 -33.91 1.51 16.58
C LEU A 144 -35.36 1.02 16.69
N GLY A 145 -35.56 -0.29 16.80
CA GLY A 145 -36.87 -0.88 17.04
C GLY A 145 -37.46 -0.44 18.39
N GLY A 146 -36.64 -0.38 19.43
CA GLY A 146 -37.04 0.13 20.75
C GLY A 146 -37.40 1.62 20.73
N LEU A 147 -36.62 2.45 20.01
CA LEU A 147 -36.94 3.87 19.80
C LEU A 147 -38.29 4.04 19.09
N TRP A 148 -38.52 3.28 18.02
CA TRP A 148 -39.77 3.37 17.25
C TRP A 148 -40.97 2.88 18.06
N ALA A 149 -40.86 1.71 18.68
CA ALA A 149 -41.91 1.15 19.54
C ALA A 149 -42.21 2.06 20.74
N GLY A 150 -41.17 2.61 21.37
CA GLY A 150 -41.30 3.57 22.46
C GLY A 150 -41.99 4.86 22.01
N HIS A 151 -41.64 5.40 20.85
CA HIS A 151 -42.30 6.59 20.30
C HIS A 151 -43.78 6.32 20.01
N VAL A 152 -44.11 5.19 19.36
CA VAL A 152 -45.50 4.79 19.09
C VAL A 152 -46.29 4.63 20.39
N LEU A 153 -45.70 3.99 21.41
CA LEU A 153 -46.33 3.81 22.72
C LEU A 153 -46.58 5.15 23.42
N VAL A 154 -45.61 6.06 23.41
CA VAL A 154 -45.78 7.39 24.00
C VAL A 154 -46.85 8.18 23.24
N SER A 155 -46.73 8.30 21.92
CA SER A 155 -47.64 9.09 21.07
C SER A 155 -49.08 8.60 21.07
N HIS A 156 -49.34 7.29 21.18
CA HIS A 156 -50.70 6.76 21.07
C HIS A 156 -51.31 6.31 22.41
N TRP A 157 -50.49 5.93 23.39
CA TRP A 157 -50.96 5.38 24.66
C TRP A 157 -50.81 6.38 25.81
N LEU A 158 -49.65 7.01 25.95
CA LEU A 158 -49.38 7.95 27.05
C LEU A 158 -50.09 9.30 26.84
N TYR A 159 -50.02 9.87 25.64
CA TYR A 159 -50.75 11.10 25.28
C TYR A 159 -52.27 10.97 25.36
N ARG A 160 -52.81 9.73 25.32
CA ARG A 160 -54.24 9.46 25.50
C ARG A 160 -54.69 9.52 26.96
N TRP A 161 -53.77 9.38 27.91
CA TRP A 161 -54.05 9.36 29.35
C TRP A 161 -53.59 10.64 30.07
N LEU A 162 -52.55 11.32 29.59
CA LEU A 162 -52.05 12.57 30.14
C LEU A 162 -51.78 13.56 28.98
N PRO A 163 -52.80 14.27 28.48
CA PRO A 163 -52.60 15.28 27.45
C PRO A 163 -51.82 16.45 28.08
N PRO A 164 -50.62 16.81 27.58
CA PRO A 164 -50.04 18.10 27.92
C PRO A 164 -50.90 19.21 27.29
N ASP A 165 -51.13 20.29 28.03
CA ASP A 165 -51.96 21.42 27.58
C ASP A 165 -51.50 21.93 26.21
N GLY A 166 -52.37 21.80 25.19
CA GLY A 166 -52.18 22.37 23.86
C GLY A 166 -51.71 21.42 22.74
N ASP A 167 -51.35 20.15 23.03
CA ASP A 167 -50.80 19.25 22.01
C ASP A 167 -51.90 18.36 21.39
N ARG A 168 -52.25 18.61 20.11
CA ARG A 168 -53.15 17.70 19.36
C ARG A 168 -52.38 16.46 18.95
N ALA A 169 -53.04 15.29 19.00
CA ALA A 169 -52.47 14.03 18.54
C ALA A 169 -51.80 14.22 17.15
N ALA A 170 -50.53 13.84 17.04
CA ALA A 170 -49.75 13.98 15.83
C ALA A 170 -50.51 13.37 14.63
N PRO A 171 -50.72 14.12 13.52
CA PRO A 171 -51.39 13.59 12.34
C PRO A 171 -50.70 12.33 11.83
N TRP A 172 -51.47 11.36 11.33
CA TRP A 172 -50.94 10.13 10.70
C TRP A 172 -49.92 10.41 9.58
N THR A 173 -50.04 11.56 8.91
CA THR A 173 -49.08 12.05 7.91
C THR A 173 -47.71 12.38 8.50
N GLN A 174 -47.66 12.93 9.72
CA GLN A 174 -46.41 13.19 10.45
C GLN A 174 -45.74 11.88 10.87
N GLN A 175 -46.52 10.90 11.32
CA GLN A 175 -46.04 9.55 11.65
C GLN A 175 -45.46 8.84 10.41
N GLY A 176 -46.13 8.99 9.26
CA GLY A 176 -45.65 8.49 7.96
C GLY A 176 -44.33 9.14 7.54
N PHE A 177 -44.20 10.47 7.70
CA PHE A 177 -42.98 11.19 7.39
C PHE A 177 -41.80 10.73 8.27
N ILE A 178 -42.01 10.59 9.57
CA ILE A 178 -40.98 10.09 10.50
C ILE A 178 -40.55 8.67 10.13
N THR A 179 -41.51 7.80 9.81
CA THR A 179 -41.23 6.42 9.41
C THR A 179 -40.44 6.36 8.10
N ALA A 180 -40.86 7.14 7.09
CA ALA A 180 -40.13 7.25 5.83
C ALA A 180 -38.71 7.79 6.04
N TRP A 181 -38.54 8.75 6.95
CA TRP A 181 -37.24 9.33 7.27
C TRP A 181 -36.31 8.34 8.00
N VAL A 182 -36.83 7.56 8.96
CA VAL A 182 -36.09 6.47 9.61
C VAL A 182 -35.65 5.43 8.59
N VAL A 183 -36.54 5.03 7.67
CA VAL A 183 -36.21 4.10 6.58
C VAL A 183 -35.13 4.69 5.67
N ALA A 184 -35.23 5.96 5.29
CA ALA A 184 -34.24 6.64 4.46
C ALA A 184 -32.86 6.69 5.13
N VAL A 185 -32.79 6.95 6.43
CA VAL A 185 -31.55 6.91 7.21
C VAL A 185 -30.92 5.52 7.22
N VAL A 186 -31.73 4.48 7.46
CA VAL A 186 -31.24 3.10 7.46
C VAL A 186 -30.72 2.72 6.08
N ALA A 187 -31.46 3.07 5.02
CA ALA A 187 -31.06 2.83 3.64
C ALA A 187 -29.76 3.57 3.28
N ALA A 188 -29.60 4.83 3.68
CA ALA A 188 -28.39 5.60 3.47
C ALA A 188 -27.19 5.03 4.24
N ALA A 189 -27.40 4.57 5.47
CA ALA A 189 -26.36 3.95 6.29
C ALA A 189 -25.84 2.64 5.66
N GLU A 190 -26.73 1.76 5.20
CA GLU A 190 -26.36 0.52 4.49
C GLU A 190 -25.72 0.83 3.13
N LEU A 191 -26.23 1.80 2.37
CA LEU A 191 -25.62 2.19 1.09
C LEU A 191 -24.19 2.70 1.27
N LEU A 192 -23.94 3.58 2.25
CA LEU A 192 -22.61 4.09 2.54
C LEU A 192 -21.65 2.98 3.01
N ARG A 193 -22.16 1.97 3.72
CA ARG A 193 -21.39 0.78 4.09
C ARG A 193 -20.97 -0.01 2.84
N VAL A 194 -21.93 -0.35 1.97
CA VAL A 194 -21.65 -1.09 0.73
C VAL A 194 -20.64 -0.32 -0.14
N ARG A 195 -20.80 1.00 -0.27
CA ARG A 195 -19.85 1.86 -1.00
C ARG A 195 -18.45 1.82 -0.38
N ARG A 196 -18.33 1.83 0.95
CA ARG A 196 -17.02 1.72 1.63
C ARG A 196 -16.38 0.36 1.44
N GLU A 197 -17.16 -0.71 1.54
CA GLU A 197 -16.67 -2.08 1.27
C GLU A 197 -16.18 -2.20 -0.18
N GLN A 198 -16.92 -1.66 -1.15
CA GLN A 198 -16.50 -1.57 -2.56
C GLN A 198 -15.22 -0.77 -2.75
N TRP A 199 -15.09 0.39 -2.09
CA TRP A 199 -13.87 1.20 -2.19
C TRP A 199 -12.66 0.52 -1.56
N ALA A 200 -12.85 -0.18 -0.46
CA ALA A 200 -11.79 -0.97 0.17
C ALA A 200 -11.35 -2.12 -0.74
N ALA A 201 -12.30 -2.84 -1.36
CA ALA A 201 -12.02 -3.90 -2.32
C ALA A 201 -11.27 -3.36 -3.56
N ALA A 202 -11.75 -2.26 -4.16
CA ALA A 202 -11.11 -1.65 -5.31
C ALA A 202 -9.69 -1.14 -5.00
N ARG A 203 -9.43 -0.67 -3.78
CA ARG A 203 -8.07 -0.29 -3.35
C ARG A 203 -7.17 -1.52 -3.22
N ALA A 204 -7.66 -2.59 -2.60
CA ALA A 204 -6.90 -3.83 -2.47
C ALA A 204 -6.58 -4.45 -3.84
N GLU A 205 -7.53 -4.39 -4.78
CA GLU A 205 -7.34 -4.87 -6.16
C GLU A 205 -6.30 -4.04 -6.92
N ARG A 206 -6.31 -2.71 -6.77
CA ARG A 206 -5.28 -1.82 -7.33
C ARG A 206 -3.89 -2.14 -6.78
N GLU A 207 -3.76 -2.27 -5.45
CA GLU A 207 -2.48 -2.62 -4.82
C GLU A 207 -1.99 -4.01 -5.28
N ALA A 208 -2.90 -4.97 -5.48
CA ALA A 208 -2.55 -6.29 -6.01
C ALA A 208 -2.13 -6.22 -7.49
N ALA A 209 -2.80 -5.41 -8.31
CA ALA A 209 -2.46 -5.21 -9.71
C ALA A 209 -1.10 -4.53 -9.89
N GLU A 210 -0.78 -3.53 -9.06
CA GLU A 210 0.54 -2.88 -9.06
C GLU A 210 1.67 -3.87 -8.71
N ARG A 211 1.46 -4.73 -7.70
CA ARG A 211 2.44 -5.78 -7.35
C ARG A 211 2.65 -6.77 -8.50
N ARG A 212 1.56 -7.24 -9.13
CA ARG A 212 1.64 -8.15 -10.28
C ARG A 212 2.42 -7.53 -11.43
N ARG A 213 2.17 -6.26 -11.76
CA ARG A 213 2.91 -5.54 -12.81
C ARG A 213 4.41 -5.44 -12.48
N ALA A 214 4.75 -5.14 -11.24
CA ALA A 214 6.15 -5.09 -10.80
C ALA A 214 6.85 -6.46 -10.91
N ASP A 215 6.14 -7.55 -10.59
CA ASP A 215 6.67 -8.91 -10.70
C ASP A 215 6.83 -9.35 -12.17
N GLU A 216 5.87 -9.03 -13.03
CA GLU A 216 5.97 -9.28 -14.48
C GLU A 216 7.16 -8.54 -15.10
N GLU A 217 7.37 -7.28 -14.70
CA GLU A 217 8.50 -6.48 -15.17
C GLU A 217 9.85 -7.04 -14.70
N ARG A 218 9.93 -7.52 -13.45
CA ARG A 218 11.12 -8.23 -12.93
C ARG A 218 11.43 -9.50 -13.73
N LEU A 219 10.41 -10.28 -14.07
CA LEU A 219 10.58 -11.49 -14.89
C LEU A 219 11.02 -11.15 -16.32
N ARG A 220 10.50 -10.06 -16.90
CA ARG A 220 10.95 -9.56 -18.21
C ARG A 220 12.42 -9.15 -18.17
N MET A 221 12.82 -8.34 -17.18
CA MET A 221 14.22 -7.93 -16.99
C MET A 221 15.15 -9.14 -16.78
N ALA A 222 14.71 -10.16 -16.03
CA ALA A 222 15.49 -11.37 -15.84
C ALA A 222 15.74 -12.13 -17.16
N ARG A 223 14.76 -12.16 -18.08
CA ARG A 223 14.92 -12.78 -19.41
C ARG A 223 15.83 -11.95 -20.31
N GLU A 224 15.64 -10.64 -20.36
CA GLU A 224 16.52 -9.74 -21.14
C GLU A 224 17.98 -9.87 -20.68
N LEU A 225 18.22 -9.93 -19.37
CA LEU A 225 19.54 -10.19 -18.79
C LEU A 225 20.05 -11.58 -19.16
N HIS A 226 19.20 -12.61 -19.10
CA HIS A 226 19.60 -13.97 -19.43
C HIS A 226 19.99 -14.12 -20.90
N ASP A 227 19.24 -13.50 -21.82
CA ASP A 227 19.50 -13.58 -23.26
C ASP A 227 20.83 -12.91 -23.62
N VAL A 228 21.09 -11.72 -23.07
CA VAL A 228 22.37 -11.01 -23.21
C VAL A 228 23.52 -11.87 -22.68
N LEU A 229 23.39 -12.37 -21.44
CA LEU A 229 24.43 -13.20 -20.82
C LEU A 229 24.68 -14.50 -21.59
N ALA A 230 23.63 -15.19 -22.02
CA ALA A 230 23.73 -16.43 -22.77
C ALA A 230 24.45 -16.21 -24.11
N HIS A 231 24.13 -15.11 -24.80
CA HIS A 231 24.78 -14.76 -26.06
C HIS A 231 26.29 -14.52 -25.87
N SER A 232 26.67 -13.66 -24.92
CA SER A 232 28.08 -13.34 -24.68
C SER A 232 28.90 -14.53 -24.21
N ILE A 233 28.34 -15.38 -23.35
CA ILE A 233 29.00 -16.62 -22.91
C ILE A 233 29.24 -17.56 -24.09
N SER A 234 28.27 -17.69 -25.01
CA SER A 234 28.42 -18.50 -26.22
C SER A 234 29.56 -18.02 -27.11
N VAL A 235 29.62 -16.71 -27.39
CA VAL A 235 30.71 -16.10 -28.19
C VAL A 235 32.07 -16.31 -27.53
N ILE A 236 32.15 -16.09 -26.21
CA ILE A 236 33.39 -16.30 -25.46
C ILE A 236 33.84 -17.77 -25.55
N ASN A 237 32.92 -18.72 -25.39
CA ASN A 237 33.23 -20.15 -25.44
C ASN A 237 33.75 -20.58 -26.82
N VAL A 238 33.09 -20.14 -27.89
CA VAL A 238 33.52 -20.44 -29.27
C VAL A 238 34.90 -19.84 -29.55
N GLN A 239 35.11 -18.56 -29.23
CA GLN A 239 36.40 -17.90 -29.46
C GLN A 239 37.52 -18.48 -28.58
N ALA A 240 37.21 -18.93 -27.37
CA ALA A 240 38.18 -19.58 -26.50
C ALA A 240 38.64 -20.92 -27.09
N GLY A 241 37.71 -21.70 -27.66
CA GLY A 241 38.04 -22.92 -28.39
C GLY A 241 38.94 -22.68 -29.59
N VAL A 242 38.64 -21.65 -30.40
CA VAL A 242 39.47 -21.25 -31.55
C VAL A 242 40.87 -20.80 -31.10
N GLY A 243 40.94 -19.97 -30.06
CA GLY A 243 42.21 -19.50 -29.51
C GLY A 243 43.08 -20.64 -28.96
N LEU A 244 42.48 -21.64 -28.31
CA LEU A 244 43.21 -22.81 -27.81
C LEU A 244 43.74 -23.69 -28.94
N ALA A 245 42.93 -23.91 -29.98
CA ALA A 245 43.29 -24.76 -31.11
C ALA A 245 44.43 -24.19 -31.98
N LEU A 246 44.52 -22.85 -32.06
CA LEU A 246 45.49 -22.15 -32.90
C LEU A 246 46.71 -21.63 -32.14
N LEU A 247 46.80 -21.87 -30.82
CA LEU A 247 47.82 -21.26 -29.97
C LEU A 247 49.26 -21.55 -30.44
N ASP A 248 49.53 -22.79 -30.87
CA ASP A 248 50.85 -23.23 -31.32
C ASP A 248 51.05 -23.11 -32.84
N SER A 249 49.96 -23.19 -33.63
CA SER A 249 50.02 -23.22 -35.09
C SER A 249 49.85 -21.85 -35.75
N ASP A 250 49.04 -20.96 -35.19
CA ASP A 250 48.84 -19.58 -35.67
C ASP A 250 48.59 -18.61 -34.48
N PRO A 251 49.68 -18.11 -33.85
CA PRO A 251 49.59 -17.27 -32.67
C PRO A 251 48.96 -15.89 -32.93
N GLU A 252 49.01 -15.38 -34.17
CA GLU A 252 48.35 -14.10 -34.51
C GLU A 252 46.83 -14.25 -34.54
N GLN A 253 46.33 -15.37 -35.05
CA GLN A 253 44.91 -15.67 -35.05
C GLN A 253 44.40 -16.00 -33.63
N ALA A 254 45.20 -16.67 -32.81
CA ALA A 254 44.91 -16.87 -31.38
C ALA A 254 44.84 -15.53 -30.60
N ARG A 255 45.76 -14.59 -30.88
CA ARG A 255 45.74 -13.24 -30.30
C ARG A 255 44.47 -12.46 -30.70
N THR A 256 43.99 -12.66 -31.92
CA THR A 256 42.74 -12.06 -32.42
C THR A 256 41.53 -12.61 -31.66
N ALA A 257 41.42 -13.93 -31.50
CA ALA A 257 40.36 -14.57 -30.73
C ALA A 257 40.30 -14.09 -29.26
N LEU A 258 41.46 -13.98 -28.59
CA LEU A 258 41.57 -13.43 -27.23
C LEU A 258 41.16 -11.96 -27.15
N THR A 259 41.43 -11.17 -28.20
CA THR A 259 41.00 -9.76 -28.27
C THR A 259 39.48 -9.65 -28.42
N THR A 260 38.86 -10.53 -29.20
CA THR A 260 37.41 -10.64 -29.33
C THR A 260 36.75 -11.04 -28.00
N ILE A 261 37.31 -12.02 -27.27
CA ILE A 261 36.84 -12.38 -25.93
C ILE A 261 36.88 -11.19 -24.98
N LYS A 262 37.98 -10.42 -25.00
CA LYS A 262 38.13 -9.21 -24.17
C LYS A 262 37.06 -8.16 -24.52
N GLY A 263 36.76 -7.98 -25.80
CA GLY A 263 35.70 -7.08 -26.27
C GLY A 263 34.32 -7.53 -25.79
N ALA A 264 33.93 -8.76 -26.12
CA ALA A 264 32.62 -9.34 -25.76
C ALA A 264 32.39 -9.38 -24.25
N SER A 265 33.42 -9.69 -23.45
CA SER A 265 33.35 -9.65 -21.99
C SER A 265 33.10 -8.24 -21.45
N LYS A 266 33.74 -7.22 -22.05
CA LYS A 266 33.56 -5.84 -21.63
C LYS A 266 32.15 -5.35 -21.95
N GLU A 267 31.66 -5.65 -23.15
CA GLU A 267 30.33 -5.26 -23.63
C GLU A 267 29.21 -5.84 -22.76
N ALA A 268 29.26 -7.16 -22.47
CA ALA A 268 28.31 -7.81 -21.56
C ALA A 268 28.29 -7.18 -20.15
N LEU A 269 29.46 -6.85 -19.60
CA LEU A 269 29.56 -6.22 -18.29
C LEU A 269 28.95 -4.81 -18.28
N ASP A 270 29.12 -4.06 -19.36
CA ASP A 270 28.56 -2.71 -19.49
C ASP A 270 27.03 -2.77 -19.65
N GLU A 271 26.47 -3.72 -20.41
CA GLU A 271 25.01 -3.93 -20.54
C GLU A 271 24.35 -4.34 -19.22
N VAL A 272 24.93 -5.28 -18.47
CA VAL A 272 24.42 -5.69 -17.14
C VAL A 272 24.43 -4.51 -16.17
N ARG A 273 25.49 -3.69 -16.17
CA ARG A 273 25.58 -2.49 -15.33
C ARG A 273 24.51 -1.47 -15.68
N GLN A 274 24.18 -1.30 -16.95
CA GLN A 274 23.13 -0.40 -17.40
C GLN A 274 21.73 -0.84 -16.93
N VAL A 275 21.42 -2.14 -17.04
CA VAL A 275 20.15 -2.68 -16.52
C VAL A 275 20.05 -2.56 -15.00
N LEU A 276 21.14 -2.85 -14.28
CA LEU A 276 21.20 -2.65 -12.82
C LEU A 276 21.09 -1.17 -12.41
N ALA A 277 21.64 -0.25 -13.20
CA ALA A 277 21.52 1.18 -12.96
C ALA A 277 20.06 1.65 -13.09
N ASN A 278 19.31 1.12 -14.05
CA ASN A 278 17.89 1.43 -14.23
C ASN A 278 16.99 0.88 -13.12
N LEU A 279 17.37 -0.24 -12.50
CA LEU A 279 16.70 -0.81 -11.33
C LEU A 279 17.00 -0.05 -10.03
N ARG A 280 18.06 0.76 -10.00
CA ARG A 280 18.41 1.63 -8.88
C ARG A 280 17.52 2.87 -8.96
N THR A 281 16.56 2.98 -8.05
CA THR A 281 15.75 4.19 -7.90
C THR A 281 16.66 5.40 -7.65
N PRO A 282 16.47 6.55 -8.33
CA PRO A 282 17.17 7.79 -7.97
C PRO A 282 16.71 8.22 -6.58
N GLY A 283 17.47 7.84 -5.56
CA GLY A 283 17.10 8.01 -4.15
C GLY A 283 17.84 7.07 -3.20
N ASP A 284 18.29 5.91 -3.68
CA ASP A 284 19.26 5.07 -2.94
C ASP A 284 20.66 5.67 -3.11
N ALA A 285 20.90 6.77 -2.38
CA ALA A 285 22.24 7.28 -2.16
C ALA A 285 23.13 6.16 -1.60
N PRO A 286 24.41 6.07 -1.99
CA PRO A 286 25.32 5.09 -1.42
C PRO A 286 25.38 5.23 0.11
N THR A 287 24.90 4.23 0.85
CA THR A 287 25.14 4.10 2.30
C THR A 287 26.54 3.56 2.61
N SER A 288 27.40 3.38 1.60
CA SER A 288 28.84 3.47 1.83
C SER A 288 29.24 4.92 1.63
N PRO A 289 29.79 5.60 2.67
CA PRO A 289 30.37 6.92 2.46
C PRO A 289 31.37 6.81 1.31
N ALA A 290 31.36 7.79 0.41
CA ALA A 290 32.45 7.95 -0.55
C ALA A 290 33.77 7.81 0.21
N PRO A 291 34.77 7.05 -0.28
CA PRO A 291 36.02 6.85 0.43
C PRO A 291 36.54 8.19 0.94
N GLY A 292 36.58 8.35 2.26
CA GLY A 292 36.97 9.60 2.88
C GLY A 292 38.41 9.97 2.49
N LEU A 293 38.73 11.25 2.62
CA LEU A 293 40.08 11.80 2.40
C LEU A 293 41.16 11.06 3.23
N ASP A 294 40.74 10.29 4.23
CA ASP A 294 41.53 9.36 5.05
C ASP A 294 42.25 8.28 4.24
N ARG A 295 41.78 7.96 3.01
CA ARG A 295 42.43 7.01 2.10
C ARG A 295 43.30 7.64 1.01
N LEU A 296 43.48 8.96 1.02
CA LEU A 296 44.48 9.62 0.18
C LEU A 296 45.90 9.06 0.36
N PRO A 297 46.38 8.73 1.57
CA PRO A 297 47.70 8.15 1.75
C PRO A 297 47.85 6.80 1.04
N GLU A 298 46.84 5.92 1.13
CA GLU A 298 46.81 4.61 0.46
C GLU A 298 46.80 4.75 -1.08
N LEU A 299 46.04 5.71 -1.61
CA LEU A 299 45.99 5.98 -3.05
C LEU A 299 47.28 6.62 -3.58
N VAL A 300 47.94 7.46 -2.77
CA VAL A 300 49.26 8.03 -3.09
C VAL A 300 50.34 6.95 -3.05
N GLU A 301 50.29 6.02 -2.10
CA GLU A 301 51.20 4.87 -2.05
C GLU A 301 51.01 3.92 -3.23
N GLN A 302 49.76 3.61 -3.62
CA GLN A 302 49.50 2.77 -4.78
C GLN A 302 49.93 3.45 -6.10
N ALA A 303 49.72 4.75 -6.23
CA ALA A 303 50.21 5.52 -7.37
C ALA A 303 51.75 5.60 -7.40
N ALA A 304 52.40 5.72 -6.24
CA ALA A 304 53.85 5.70 -6.11
C ALA A 304 54.43 4.32 -6.47
N ALA A 305 53.81 3.23 -5.99
CA ALA A 305 54.18 1.86 -6.31
C ALA A 305 54.08 1.57 -7.82
N ALA A 306 53.00 2.02 -8.46
CA ALA A 306 52.82 1.91 -9.91
C ALA A 306 53.86 2.74 -10.69
N ARG A 307 54.25 3.91 -10.17
CA ARG A 307 55.27 4.77 -10.78
C ARG A 307 56.68 4.19 -10.64
N THR A 308 57.01 3.56 -9.50
CA THR A 308 58.27 2.81 -9.32
C THR A 308 58.36 1.57 -10.20
N HIS A 309 57.25 0.87 -10.46
CA HIS A 309 57.25 -0.25 -11.41
C HIS A 309 57.51 0.22 -12.84
N ARG A 310 56.99 1.40 -13.23
CA ARG A 310 57.25 2.00 -14.55
C ARG A 310 58.70 2.45 -14.71
N HIS A 311 59.26 3.10 -13.68
CA HIS A 311 60.64 3.59 -13.74
C HIS A 311 61.69 2.47 -13.61
N ARG A 312 61.37 1.37 -12.91
CA ARG A 312 62.21 0.15 -12.88
C ARG A 312 62.22 -0.58 -14.23
N ARG A 313 61.14 -0.48 -15.02
CA ARG A 313 61.08 -1.01 -16.39
C ARG A 313 61.88 -0.15 -17.38
N GLU A 314 62.00 1.15 -17.14
CA GLU A 314 62.78 2.09 -17.98
C GLU A 314 64.29 2.10 -17.66
N ARG A 315 64.72 1.77 -16.43
CA ARG A 315 66.15 1.70 -16.05
C ARG A 315 66.80 0.31 -16.17
N GLY A 316 66.10 -0.66 -16.78
CA GLY A 316 66.66 -1.97 -17.13
C GLY A 316 67.46 -1.93 -18.44
N ARG A 317 68.74 -1.54 -18.36
CA ARG A 317 69.83 -1.65 -19.37
C ARG A 317 69.62 -1.01 -20.76
N PRO A 318 70.33 0.09 -21.09
CA PRO A 318 70.74 0.36 -22.47
C PRO A 318 71.87 -0.60 -22.86
N GLY A 319 71.62 -1.45 -23.85
CA GLY A 319 72.66 -2.24 -24.51
C GLY A 319 73.70 -1.34 -25.17
N ARG A 320 74.99 -1.66 -24.99
CA ARG A 320 76.13 -1.00 -25.65
C ARG A 320 75.93 -0.96 -27.18
N PRO A 321 76.08 0.20 -27.84
CA PRO A 321 76.12 0.25 -29.31
C PRO A 321 77.47 -0.28 -29.84
N PRO A 322 77.50 -0.93 -31.02
CA PRO A 322 78.72 -1.50 -31.58
C PRO A 322 79.68 -0.43 -32.14
N ALA A 323 80.98 -0.66 -31.95
CA ALA A 323 82.05 0.20 -32.43
C ALA A 323 82.09 0.27 -33.97
N ARG A 324 81.87 1.47 -34.54
CA ARG A 324 82.12 1.74 -35.97
C ARG A 324 83.52 2.31 -36.17
N ARG A 325 84.30 1.58 -36.98
CA ARG A 325 85.63 1.92 -37.50
C ARG A 325 85.65 3.27 -38.23
N ARG A 326 86.72 4.03 -38.01
CA ARG A 326 87.15 5.18 -38.82
C ARG A 326 87.37 4.77 -40.28
N THR A 327 86.79 5.51 -41.22
CA THR A 327 87.33 5.67 -42.58
C THR A 327 87.24 7.14 -43.02
N ARG A 328 88.41 7.76 -43.04
CA ARG A 328 88.96 8.84 -43.88
C ARG A 328 88.00 9.76 -44.69
N ARG A 329 88.19 11.06 -44.44
CA ARG A 329 87.82 12.23 -45.27
C ARG A 329 88.39 12.15 -46.70
N LEU A 330 87.66 12.74 -47.66
CA LEU A 330 87.99 13.92 -48.51
C LEU A 330 87.01 13.98 -49.73
N PRO A 331 86.91 15.09 -50.48
CA PRO A 331 86.20 16.33 -50.14
C PRO A 331 85.05 16.66 -51.13
N HIS A 332 84.09 17.47 -50.67
CA HIS A 332 82.95 17.92 -51.47
C HIS A 332 83.38 19.04 -52.42
N ARG A 333 83.23 18.80 -53.73
CA ARG A 333 83.28 19.85 -54.76
C ARG A 333 81.91 20.55 -54.80
N SER A 334 82.00 21.86 -54.79
CA SER A 334 81.07 22.89 -55.24
C SER A 334 80.07 22.47 -56.34
N TRP A 335 78.78 22.76 -56.20
CA TRP A 335 78.09 23.95 -56.73
C TRP A 335 76.56 23.81 -56.67
N LYS A 336 75.90 24.94 -56.38
CA LYS A 336 74.51 25.30 -56.68
C LYS A 336 74.39 25.61 -58.19
N PRO A 337 73.20 25.69 -58.82
CA PRO A 337 71.94 26.24 -58.31
C PRO A 337 70.85 25.21 -57.98
#